data_AF-A0A8A6NWC2-F1
#
_entry.id   AF-A0A8A6NWC2-F1
#
_cell.length_a   1.000
_cell.length_b   1.000
_cell.length_c   1.000
_cell.angle_alpha   90.00
_cell.angle_beta   90.00
_cell.angle_gamma   90.00
#
_symmetry.space_group_name_H-M   'P 1'
#
loop_
_entity.id
_entity.type
_entity.pdbx_description
1 polymer ?
#
loop_
_entity_poly.entity_id
_entity_poly.type
_entity_poly.pdbx_seq_one_letter_code
_entity_poly.pdbx_strand_id
1 'polypeptide(L)'
;MGLPWYRVHTVVLNDPGRLLAVHIMHTALVSGWAGSMALYELAVFDPSDPVLDPMWRQGMFVIPFMTRLGITDSWGGWSISGGTVTNPGIWSYEGVAGAHIVFSGLCFLAAIWHWVYWDLAIFSDDRTGKPSLDLPKIFGIHLFLAGVACFGFGAFHVTGLYGPGIWVSDPYGLTGKVQAVNPAWGAEGFDPFVPGGIASHHIAAGTLGILAGLFHLSVRPPQRLYKGLRMGNIETVLSSSIAAVFFAAFVVAGTMWYGSATTPIELFGPTRYQWDQGYFQQEIYRRVSNGLAENLSLSEAWSKIPEKLAFYDYIGNNPAKGGLFRAGSMDNGDGIAVGWLGHPVFRDKEGRELFVRRMPTFFETFPVVLVDEEGIVRADVPFRRAESKYSVEQVGVTVEFYGGELNGVSYSDPATVKKYARRSQLGEIFELDRATLKSDGVFRSSPRGWFTFGHATFALLFFFGHIWHGARTLFRDVFAGIDPDLDAQVEFGTFQKVGDPTTRKQAV
;
A
#
# COMPACT_ATOMS: atom_id res chain seq x y z
N MET A 1 14.22 -23.57 -37.35
CA MET A 1 13.41 -22.42 -36.89
C MET A 1 14.15 -21.73 -35.75
N GLY A 2 14.18 -20.40 -35.72
CA GLY A 2 14.79 -19.64 -34.61
C GLY A 2 13.97 -19.70 -33.32
N LEU A 3 14.43 -19.03 -32.26
CA LEU A 3 13.65 -18.88 -31.02
C LEU A 3 12.38 -18.05 -31.27
N PRO A 4 11.20 -18.48 -30.79
CA PRO A 4 10.02 -17.64 -30.72
C PRO A 4 10.25 -16.39 -29.85
N TRP A 5 9.53 -15.31 -30.13
CA TRP A 5 9.70 -14.01 -29.47
C TRP A 5 9.57 -14.06 -27.94
N TYR A 6 8.69 -14.90 -27.39
CA TYR A 6 8.47 -15.04 -25.95
C TYR A 6 9.55 -15.89 -25.24
N ARG A 7 10.57 -16.36 -25.97
CA ARG A 7 11.68 -17.16 -25.42
C ARG A 7 13.04 -16.49 -25.56
N VAL A 8 13.11 -15.25 -26.02
CA VAL A 8 14.39 -14.57 -26.31
C VAL A 8 15.32 -14.50 -25.09
N HIS A 9 14.79 -14.39 -23.87
CA HIS A 9 15.60 -14.37 -22.65
C HIS A 9 16.09 -15.75 -22.20
N THR A 10 15.65 -16.85 -22.83
CA THR A 10 16.16 -18.20 -22.47
C THR A 10 17.64 -18.39 -22.82
N VAL A 11 18.22 -17.50 -23.64
CA VAL A 11 19.63 -17.54 -24.02
C VAL A 11 20.60 -17.36 -22.84
N VAL A 12 20.18 -16.69 -21.76
CA VAL A 12 21.03 -16.48 -20.58
C VAL A 12 20.89 -17.59 -19.53
N LEU A 13 20.07 -18.62 -19.76
CA LEU A 13 19.77 -19.66 -18.75
C LEU A 13 21.01 -20.47 -18.33
N ASN A 14 21.96 -20.68 -19.24
CA ASN A 14 23.22 -21.39 -19.00
C ASN A 14 24.45 -20.46 -19.08
N ASP A 15 24.25 -19.13 -18.99
CA ASP A 15 25.31 -18.12 -19.07
C ASP A 15 25.27 -17.25 -17.81
N PRO A 16 25.94 -17.66 -16.72
CA PRO A 16 25.85 -16.97 -15.44
C PRO A 16 26.35 -15.53 -15.49
N GLY A 17 27.37 -15.24 -16.29
CA GLY A 17 27.91 -13.89 -16.45
C GLY A 17 26.90 -12.94 -17.08
N ARG A 18 26.26 -13.36 -18.18
CA ARG A 18 25.21 -12.55 -18.82
C ARG A 18 23.90 -12.55 -18.04
N LEU A 19 23.58 -13.62 -17.32
CA LEU A 19 22.44 -13.65 -16.39
C LEU A 19 22.62 -12.60 -15.28
N LEU A 20 23.81 -12.52 -14.69
CA LEU A 20 24.15 -11.48 -13.71
C LEU A 20 24.03 -10.09 -14.34
N ALA A 21 24.55 -9.88 -15.56
CA ALA A 21 24.46 -8.61 -16.25
C ALA A 21 23.01 -8.12 -16.42
N VAL A 22 22.09 -9.00 -16.85
CA VAL A 22 20.67 -8.62 -17.02
C VAL A 22 19.96 -8.39 -15.68
N HIS A 23 20.36 -9.09 -14.60
CA HIS A 23 19.88 -8.76 -13.25
C HIS A 23 20.35 -7.38 -12.80
N ILE A 24 21.63 -7.04 -13.01
CA ILE A 24 22.16 -5.71 -12.66
C ILE A 24 21.47 -4.63 -13.50
N MET A 25 21.21 -4.88 -14.79
CA MET A 25 20.45 -3.96 -15.64
C MET A 25 19.03 -3.73 -15.09
N HIS A 26 18.33 -4.79 -14.70
CA HIS A 26 17.01 -4.66 -14.07
C HIS A 26 17.08 -3.83 -12.77
N THR A 27 18.09 -4.06 -11.92
CA THR A 27 18.33 -3.26 -10.71
C THR A 27 18.57 -1.79 -11.04
N ALA A 28 19.35 -1.50 -12.10
CA ALA A 28 19.57 -0.13 -12.57
C ALA A 28 18.25 0.53 -12.96
N LEU A 29 17.42 -0.14 -13.77
CA LEU A 29 16.13 0.39 -14.21
C LEU A 29 15.19 0.69 -13.03
N VAL A 30 15.12 -0.20 -12.04
CA VAL A 30 14.27 0.00 -10.84
C VAL A 30 14.79 1.16 -9.99
N SER A 31 16.11 1.27 -9.79
CA SER A 31 16.71 2.41 -9.06
C SER A 31 16.50 3.73 -9.81
N GLY A 32 16.66 3.71 -11.13
CA GLY A 32 16.39 4.86 -12.00
C GLY A 32 14.93 5.31 -11.89
N TRP A 33 13.98 4.37 -11.93
CA TRP A 33 12.56 4.65 -11.70
C TRP A 33 12.33 5.30 -10.33
N ALA A 34 12.94 4.79 -9.26
CA ALA A 34 12.76 5.34 -7.91
C ALA A 34 13.26 6.79 -7.82
N GLY A 35 14.46 7.06 -8.35
CA GLY A 35 15.01 8.41 -8.39
C GLY A 35 14.18 9.36 -9.26
N SER A 36 13.76 8.93 -10.45
CA SER A 36 12.94 9.75 -11.35
C SER A 36 11.55 10.03 -10.78
N MET A 37 10.90 9.04 -10.14
CA MET A 37 9.59 9.22 -9.53
C MET A 37 9.66 10.19 -8.33
N ALA A 38 10.70 10.08 -7.50
CA ALA A 38 10.92 11.01 -6.39
C ALA A 38 11.14 12.45 -6.89
N LEU A 39 11.96 12.64 -7.93
CA LEU A 39 12.15 13.96 -8.54
C LEU A 39 10.86 14.52 -9.16
N TYR A 40 10.05 13.67 -9.79
CA TYR A 40 8.76 14.08 -10.33
C TYR A 40 7.80 14.53 -9.22
N GLU A 41 7.66 13.75 -8.15
CA GLU A 41 6.82 14.11 -7.01
C GLU A 41 7.29 15.41 -6.36
N LEU A 42 8.59 15.58 -6.12
CA LEU A 42 9.13 16.82 -5.56
C LEU A 42 8.92 18.05 -6.44
N ALA A 43 8.82 17.86 -7.76
CA ALA A 43 8.57 18.96 -8.69
C ALA A 43 7.11 19.46 -8.68
N VAL A 44 6.18 18.65 -8.16
CA VAL A 44 4.73 18.96 -8.19
C VAL A 44 4.08 18.99 -6.81
N PHE A 45 4.76 18.49 -5.77
CA PHE A 45 4.26 18.45 -4.40
C PHE A 45 4.19 19.87 -3.81
N ASP A 46 3.04 20.20 -3.22
CA ASP A 46 2.83 21.40 -2.43
C ASP A 46 2.96 21.08 -0.92
N PRO A 47 4.02 21.56 -0.24
CA PRO A 47 4.22 21.33 1.19
C PRO A 47 3.50 22.33 2.11
N SER A 48 2.69 23.24 1.57
CA SER A 48 2.18 24.41 2.30
C SER A 48 1.14 24.08 3.38
N ASP A 49 0.34 23.03 3.20
CA ASP A 49 -0.69 22.61 4.16
C ASP A 49 -0.71 21.10 4.43
N PRO A 50 -0.08 20.62 5.52
CA PRO A 50 -0.14 19.21 5.91
C PRO A 50 -1.47 18.79 6.56
N VAL A 51 -2.42 19.72 6.75
CA VAL A 51 -3.72 19.46 7.40
C VAL A 51 -4.78 19.09 6.38
N LEU A 52 -5.05 19.95 5.39
CA LEU A 52 -6.11 19.73 4.39
C LEU A 52 -5.58 19.35 3.01
N ASP A 53 -4.31 19.64 2.70
CA ASP A 53 -3.64 19.18 1.48
C ASP A 53 -2.40 18.29 1.71
N PRO A 54 -2.51 17.20 2.51
CA PRO A 54 -1.39 16.28 2.74
C PRO A 54 -1.02 15.48 1.47
N MET A 55 0.18 14.88 1.46
CA MET A 55 0.73 14.14 0.31
C MET A 55 -0.22 13.11 -0.36
N TRP A 56 -1.09 12.47 0.42
CA TRP A 56 -2.02 11.47 -0.10
C TRP A 56 -3.22 12.07 -0.85
N ARG A 57 -3.54 13.35 -0.65
CA ARG A 57 -4.49 14.12 -1.46
C ARG A 57 -3.92 14.39 -2.84
N GLN A 58 -2.67 14.84 -2.88
CA GLN A 58 -1.95 15.25 -4.08
C GLN A 58 -1.51 14.07 -4.99
N GLY A 59 -1.79 12.83 -4.61
CA GLY A 59 -1.45 11.64 -5.40
C GLY A 59 0.01 11.23 -5.30
N MET A 60 0.72 11.62 -4.24
CA MET A 60 2.10 11.22 -4.01
C MET A 60 2.19 9.72 -3.69
N PHE A 61 3.11 9.03 -4.34
CA PHE A 61 3.29 7.59 -4.23
C PHE A 61 4.59 7.20 -3.53
N VAL A 62 5.72 7.87 -3.78
CA VAL A 62 7.04 7.52 -3.20
C VAL A 62 7.45 8.40 -2.02
N ILE A 63 7.02 9.66 -1.94
CA ILE A 63 7.18 10.50 -0.73
C ILE A 63 6.74 9.77 0.54
N PRO A 64 5.55 9.14 0.64
CA PRO A 64 5.17 8.44 1.86
C PRO A 64 6.11 7.29 2.25
N PHE A 65 6.79 6.64 1.30
CA PHE A 65 7.76 5.59 1.62
C PHE A 65 9.07 6.16 2.17
N MET A 66 9.52 7.30 1.65
CA MET A 66 10.67 8.04 2.19
C MET A 66 10.36 8.55 3.61
N THR A 67 9.20 9.19 3.78
CA THR A 67 8.75 9.73 5.07
C THR A 67 8.56 8.64 6.12
N ARG A 68 8.04 7.47 5.74
CA ARG A 68 7.87 6.33 6.66
C ARG A 68 9.18 5.90 7.33
N LEU A 69 10.32 6.10 6.68
CA LEU A 69 11.63 5.65 7.15
C LEU A 69 12.56 6.77 7.63
N GLY A 70 12.05 7.98 7.81
CA GLY A 70 12.79 9.06 8.47
C GLY A 70 13.17 10.25 7.60
N ILE A 71 12.83 10.24 6.31
CA ILE A 71 13.13 11.37 5.41
C ILE A 71 11.94 12.32 5.42
N THR A 72 12.03 13.41 6.18
CA THR A 72 10.92 14.36 6.37
C THR A 72 11.17 15.73 5.76
N ASP A 73 12.43 16.06 5.48
CA ASP A 73 12.86 17.42 5.19
C ASP A 73 13.41 17.55 3.76
N SER A 74 13.24 18.73 3.18
CA SER A 74 13.69 19.10 1.83
C SER A 74 14.80 20.15 1.88
N TRP A 75 15.70 20.12 0.89
CA TRP A 75 16.66 21.22 0.65
C TRP A 75 15.98 22.55 0.31
N GLY A 76 14.69 22.54 -0.04
CA GLY A 76 13.85 23.73 -0.17
C GLY A 76 13.45 24.39 1.16
N GLY A 77 13.89 23.84 2.30
CA GLY A 77 13.72 24.46 3.61
C GLY A 77 12.39 24.17 4.30
N TRP A 78 11.63 23.18 3.81
CA TRP A 78 10.38 22.73 4.41
C TRP A 78 10.49 21.30 4.96
N SER A 79 9.64 20.98 5.93
CA SER A 79 9.44 19.65 6.49
C SER A 79 8.00 19.21 6.27
N ILE A 80 7.79 17.91 6.12
CA ILE A 80 6.47 17.31 5.84
C ILE A 80 5.43 17.56 6.93
N SER A 81 5.87 17.90 8.14
CA SER A 81 4.99 18.29 9.25
C SER A 81 4.64 19.79 9.27
N GLY A 82 4.91 20.52 8.19
CA GLY A 82 4.62 21.96 8.05
C GLY A 82 5.67 22.90 8.67
N GLY A 83 6.80 22.36 9.14
CA GLY A 83 7.87 23.15 9.74
C GLY A 83 8.85 23.73 8.71
N THR A 84 9.53 24.82 9.06
CA THR A 84 10.68 25.33 8.30
C THR A 84 11.98 24.73 8.82
N VAL A 85 12.89 24.33 7.92
CA VAL A 85 14.15 23.67 8.25
C VAL A 85 15.33 24.43 7.63
N THR A 86 16.29 24.85 8.46
CA THR A 86 17.47 25.59 7.99
C THR A 86 18.52 24.68 7.36
N ASN A 87 18.68 23.46 7.88
CA ASN A 87 19.66 22.48 7.39
C ASN A 87 19.09 21.05 7.50
N PRO A 88 18.51 20.49 6.43
CA PRO A 88 17.99 19.13 6.42
C PRO A 88 19.09 18.06 6.29
N GLY A 89 20.37 18.46 6.26
CA GLY A 89 21.50 17.56 6.05
C GLY A 89 21.58 17.02 4.62
N ILE A 90 22.30 15.91 4.45
CA ILE A 90 22.49 15.25 3.14
C ILE A 90 21.27 14.39 2.76
N TRP A 91 20.64 13.76 3.75
CA TRP A 91 19.53 12.82 3.54
C TRP A 91 18.17 13.53 3.55
N SER A 92 17.98 14.45 2.61
CA SER A 92 16.66 14.99 2.25
C SER A 92 15.98 14.13 1.18
N TYR A 93 14.75 14.48 0.79
CA TYR A 93 14.09 13.82 -0.34
C TYR A 93 14.92 13.93 -1.64
N GLU A 94 15.53 15.08 -1.90
CA GLU A 94 16.41 15.31 -3.05
C GLU A 94 17.70 14.47 -2.96
N GLY A 95 18.29 14.39 -1.77
CA GLY A 95 19.47 13.57 -1.52
C GLY A 95 19.21 12.08 -1.80
N VAL A 96 18.07 11.57 -1.34
CA VAL A 96 17.62 10.19 -1.64
C VAL A 96 17.40 9.99 -3.13
N ALA A 97 16.74 10.91 -3.81
CA ALA A 97 16.52 10.82 -5.24
C ALA A 97 17.84 10.83 -6.03
N GLY A 98 18.76 11.74 -5.70
CA GLY A 98 20.09 11.82 -6.28
C GLY A 98 20.91 10.54 -6.09
N ALA A 99 20.89 9.97 -4.89
CA ALA A 99 21.58 8.70 -4.59
C ALA A 99 21.08 7.55 -5.48
N HIS A 100 19.76 7.45 -5.71
CA HIS A 100 19.17 6.42 -6.56
C HIS A 100 19.55 6.58 -8.05
N ILE A 101 19.62 7.82 -8.55
CA ILE A 101 20.06 8.10 -9.93
C ILE A 101 21.54 7.72 -10.12
N VAL A 102 22.41 8.12 -9.17
CA VAL A 102 23.84 7.77 -9.24
C VAL A 102 24.03 6.26 -9.17
N PHE A 103 23.35 5.58 -8.23
CA PHE A 103 23.41 4.12 -8.10
C PHE A 103 22.92 3.41 -9.37
N SER A 104 21.86 3.90 -10.00
CA SER A 104 21.38 3.41 -11.30
C SER A 104 22.47 3.48 -12.37
N GLY A 105 23.16 4.61 -12.49
CA GLY A 105 24.28 4.78 -13.43
C GLY A 105 25.44 3.81 -13.17
N LEU A 106 25.82 3.62 -11.91
CA LEU A 106 26.86 2.67 -11.52
C LEU A 106 26.47 1.22 -11.86
N CYS A 107 25.23 0.82 -11.57
CA CYS A 107 24.71 -0.49 -11.94
C CYS A 107 24.70 -0.68 -13.46
N PHE A 108 24.26 0.32 -14.22
CA PHE A 108 24.26 0.27 -15.69
C PHE A 108 25.65 -0.02 -16.26
N LEU A 109 26.69 0.67 -15.77
CA LEU A 109 28.08 0.41 -16.18
C LEU A 109 28.55 -0.99 -15.80
N ALA A 110 28.23 -1.46 -14.59
CA ALA A 110 28.55 -2.81 -14.15
C ALA A 110 27.85 -3.90 -14.99
N ALA A 111 26.59 -3.66 -15.41
CA ALA A 111 25.87 -4.57 -16.29
C ALA A 111 26.56 -4.73 -17.65
N ILE A 112 27.03 -3.63 -18.25
CA ILE A 112 27.80 -3.67 -19.50
C ILE A 112 29.08 -4.49 -19.32
N TRP A 113 29.82 -4.24 -18.23
CA TRP A 113 31.05 -4.97 -17.94
C TRP A 113 30.79 -6.48 -17.83
N HIS A 114 29.80 -6.90 -17.03
CA HIS A 114 29.48 -8.31 -16.84
C HIS A 114 28.95 -8.99 -18.10
N TRP A 115 28.28 -8.23 -18.98
CA TRP A 115 27.83 -8.76 -20.27
C TRP A 115 29.01 -9.07 -21.21
N VAL A 116 29.98 -8.17 -21.27
CA VAL A 116 31.18 -8.30 -22.12
C VAL A 116 32.10 -9.39 -21.58
N TYR A 117 32.38 -9.37 -20.28
CA TYR A 117 33.29 -10.30 -19.60
C TYR A 117 32.52 -11.44 -18.93
N TRP A 118 31.73 -12.17 -19.73
CA TRP A 118 30.84 -13.22 -19.24
C TRP A 118 31.57 -14.55 -18.94
N ASP A 119 32.64 -14.87 -19.67
CA ASP A 119 33.39 -16.13 -19.57
C ASP A 119 34.47 -16.05 -18.48
N LEU A 120 34.04 -16.04 -17.21
CA LEU A 120 34.92 -16.03 -16.06
C LEU A 120 35.08 -17.43 -15.49
N ALA A 121 36.31 -17.80 -15.11
CA ALA A 121 36.63 -19.11 -14.55
C ALA A 121 35.75 -19.47 -13.33
N ILE A 122 35.32 -18.49 -12.52
CA ILE A 122 34.43 -18.69 -11.37
C ILE A 122 33.07 -19.32 -11.73
N PHE A 123 32.62 -19.17 -12.98
CA PHE A 123 31.35 -19.75 -13.43
C PHE A 123 31.49 -21.17 -13.98
N SER A 124 32.72 -21.65 -14.20
CA SER A 124 32.99 -22.98 -14.77
C SER A 124 33.28 -24.00 -13.67
N ASP A 125 32.71 -25.21 -13.77
CA ASP A 125 33.11 -26.34 -12.93
C ASP A 125 34.42 -26.92 -13.48
N ASP A 126 35.51 -26.80 -12.72
CA ASP A 126 36.85 -27.29 -13.08
C ASP A 126 36.87 -28.76 -13.55
N ARG A 127 35.93 -29.59 -13.06
CA ARG A 127 35.86 -31.01 -13.43
C ARG A 127 35.26 -31.25 -14.81
N THR A 128 34.44 -30.32 -15.29
CA THR A 128 33.67 -30.50 -16.54
C THR A 128 33.92 -29.42 -17.59
N GLY A 129 34.52 -28.30 -17.20
CA GLY A 129 34.69 -27.11 -18.04
C GLY A 129 33.37 -26.44 -18.45
N LYS A 130 32.26 -26.77 -17.77
CA LYS A 130 30.92 -26.26 -18.11
C LYS A 130 30.44 -25.26 -17.07
N PRO A 131 29.58 -24.30 -17.46
CA PRO A 131 28.92 -23.41 -16.51
C PRO A 131 28.18 -24.19 -15.42
N SER A 132 28.42 -23.83 -14.16
CA SER A 132 27.72 -24.44 -13.03
C SER A 132 27.50 -23.43 -11.91
N LEU A 133 26.36 -23.52 -11.25
CA LEU A 133 26.04 -22.73 -10.06
C LEU A 133 25.62 -23.67 -8.93
N ASP A 134 26.32 -23.60 -7.80
CA ASP A 134 25.94 -24.34 -6.58
C ASP A 134 24.80 -23.62 -5.86
N LEU A 135 23.59 -23.67 -6.46
CA LEU A 135 22.40 -22.92 -6.01
C LEU A 135 22.09 -23.06 -4.51
N PRO A 136 22.17 -24.26 -3.88
CA PRO A 136 21.95 -24.39 -2.45
C PRO A 136 22.93 -23.58 -1.59
N LYS A 137 24.20 -23.50 -2.00
CA LYS A 137 25.21 -22.71 -1.28
C LYS A 137 25.02 -21.22 -1.51
N ILE A 138 24.72 -20.82 -2.75
CA ILE A 138 24.37 -19.42 -3.09
C ILE A 138 23.18 -18.96 -2.25
N PHE A 139 22.15 -19.80 -2.08
CA PHE A 139 21.02 -19.53 -1.20
C PHE A 139 21.48 -19.29 0.25
N GLY A 140 22.36 -20.12 0.80
CA GLY A 140 22.94 -19.91 2.14
C GLY A 140 23.68 -18.59 2.29
N ILE A 141 24.48 -18.19 1.29
CA ILE A 141 25.18 -16.89 1.26
C ILE A 141 24.16 -15.75 1.29
N HIS A 142 23.19 -15.74 0.37
CA HIS A 142 22.21 -14.67 0.26
C HIS A 142 21.29 -14.59 1.49
N LEU A 143 20.87 -15.73 2.05
CA LEU A 143 20.06 -15.78 3.26
C LEU A 143 20.82 -15.25 4.48
N PHE A 144 22.10 -15.59 4.61
CA PHE A 144 22.95 -15.04 5.67
C PHE A 144 23.04 -13.50 5.57
N LEU A 145 23.34 -12.98 4.38
CA LEU A 145 23.41 -11.53 4.15
C LEU A 145 22.06 -10.84 4.39
N ALA A 146 20.96 -11.45 3.95
CA ALA A 146 19.61 -10.95 4.22
C ALA A 146 19.30 -10.94 5.73
N GLY A 147 19.73 -11.97 6.47
CA GLY A 147 19.60 -12.03 7.93
C GLY A 147 20.37 -10.91 8.63
N VAL A 148 21.62 -10.67 8.23
CA VAL A 148 22.45 -9.57 8.77
C VAL A 148 21.81 -8.21 8.48
N ALA A 149 21.36 -7.99 7.24
CA ALA A 149 20.71 -6.73 6.85
C ALA A 149 19.38 -6.51 7.60
N CYS A 150 18.54 -7.55 7.72
CA CYS A 150 17.28 -7.49 8.44
C CYS A 150 17.48 -7.20 9.93
N PHE A 151 18.42 -7.90 10.57
CA PHE A 151 18.79 -7.65 11.96
C PHE A 151 19.28 -6.21 12.15
N GLY A 152 20.21 -5.75 11.31
CA GLY A 152 20.76 -4.40 11.39
C GLY A 152 19.69 -3.31 11.23
N PHE A 153 18.78 -3.48 10.28
CA PHE A 153 17.66 -2.56 10.09
C PHE A 153 16.78 -2.47 11.35
N GLY A 154 16.38 -3.61 11.92
CA GLY A 154 15.59 -3.63 13.15
C GLY A 154 16.32 -3.07 14.37
N ALA A 155 17.56 -3.52 14.59
CA ALA A 155 18.35 -3.22 15.77
C ALA A 155 18.90 -1.78 15.80
N PHE A 156 19.13 -1.16 14.64
CA PHE A 156 19.78 0.16 14.54
C PHE A 156 18.88 1.23 13.94
N HIS A 157 18.24 0.97 12.78
CA HIS A 157 17.44 1.97 12.09
C HIS A 157 16.11 2.19 12.78
N VAL A 158 15.33 1.12 12.99
CA VAL A 158 13.97 1.19 13.56
C VAL A 158 13.97 1.61 15.02
N THR A 159 14.91 1.08 15.82
CA THR A 159 15.04 1.42 17.25
C THR A 159 15.51 2.84 17.49
N GLY A 160 16.01 3.54 16.47
CA GLY A 160 16.64 4.85 16.63
C GLY A 160 18.01 4.80 17.33
N LEU A 161 18.58 3.59 17.54
CA LEU A 161 19.88 3.45 18.20
C LEU A 161 21.02 4.06 17.36
N TYR A 162 20.94 3.93 16.04
CA TYR A 162 21.90 4.54 15.10
C TYR A 162 21.23 5.08 13.82
N GLY A 163 19.91 4.97 13.69
CA GLY A 163 19.13 5.58 12.61
C GLY A 163 18.04 6.51 13.14
N PRO A 164 17.17 7.01 12.25
CA PRO A 164 16.15 8.00 12.61
C PRO A 164 14.91 7.39 13.29
N GLY A 165 14.75 6.07 13.27
CA GLY A 165 13.48 5.42 13.63
C GLY A 165 12.53 5.31 12.44
N ILE A 166 11.24 5.24 12.73
CA ILE A 166 10.17 5.11 11.72
C ILE A 166 8.99 6.04 12.06
N TRP A 167 8.11 6.27 11.08
CA TRP A 167 6.87 7.02 11.31
C TRP A 167 5.94 6.27 12.27
N VAL A 168 5.41 6.99 13.26
CA VAL A 168 4.38 6.52 14.18
C VAL A 168 3.41 7.68 14.45
N SER A 169 2.15 7.35 14.71
CA SER A 169 1.13 8.34 15.01
C SER A 169 0.20 7.90 16.15
N ASP A 170 -0.63 8.82 16.61
CA ASP A 170 -1.77 8.53 17.46
C ASP A 170 -2.87 7.76 16.68
N PRO A 171 -3.84 7.14 17.37
CA PRO A 171 -4.89 6.34 16.73
C PRO A 171 -5.71 7.09 15.66
N TYR A 172 -5.79 8.42 15.72
CA TYR A 172 -6.56 9.25 14.81
C TYR A 172 -5.71 10.01 13.78
N GLY A 173 -4.39 9.74 13.72
CA GLY A 173 -3.51 10.29 12.69
C GLY A 173 -3.39 11.81 12.71
N LEU A 174 -3.34 12.40 13.91
CA LEU A 174 -3.28 13.85 14.10
C LEU A 174 -1.86 14.35 14.39
N THR A 175 -1.01 13.50 14.98
CA THR A 175 0.28 13.88 15.56
C THR A 175 1.43 13.00 15.10
N GLY A 176 1.35 12.50 13.87
CA GLY A 176 2.35 11.60 13.32
C GLY A 176 3.72 12.26 13.18
N LYS A 177 4.75 11.49 13.48
CA LYS A 177 6.14 11.89 13.34
C LYS A 177 7.05 10.68 13.28
N VAL A 178 8.27 10.91 12.82
CA VAL A 178 9.35 9.91 12.91
C VAL A 178 9.80 9.81 14.37
N GLN A 179 9.92 8.60 14.88
CA GLN A 179 10.45 8.34 16.23
C GLN A 179 11.15 6.99 16.34
N ALA A 180 12.03 6.91 17.34
CA ALA A 180 12.62 5.66 17.81
C ALA A 180 11.51 4.71 18.34
N VAL A 181 11.61 3.42 18.00
CA VAL A 181 10.62 2.42 18.41
C VAL A 181 11.28 1.32 19.25
N ASN A 182 10.86 1.20 20.51
CA ASN A 182 11.29 0.11 21.37
C ASN A 182 10.63 -1.22 20.93
N PRO A 183 11.38 -2.33 20.76
CA PRO A 183 10.81 -3.62 20.43
C PRO A 183 9.83 -4.13 21.49
N ALA A 184 8.71 -4.69 21.03
CA ALA A 184 7.73 -5.40 21.86
C ALA A 184 7.90 -6.91 21.66
N TRP A 185 8.14 -7.63 22.76
CA TRP A 185 8.46 -9.07 22.74
C TRP A 185 7.31 -9.96 23.20
N GLY A 186 6.26 -9.39 23.81
CA GLY A 186 5.06 -10.12 24.19
C GLY A 186 4.12 -10.36 23.01
N ALA A 187 2.91 -10.82 23.32
CA ALA A 187 1.89 -11.11 22.32
C ALA A 187 1.46 -9.86 21.53
N GLU A 188 1.56 -8.68 22.15
CA GLU A 188 1.30 -7.38 21.52
C GLU A 188 2.25 -7.08 20.36
N GLY A 189 3.42 -7.71 20.28
CA GLY A 189 4.32 -7.59 19.13
C GLY A 189 3.76 -8.20 17.83
N PHE A 190 2.69 -9.00 17.92
CA PHE A 190 1.97 -9.54 16.75
C PHE A 190 0.73 -8.72 16.38
N ASP A 191 0.38 -7.71 17.17
CA ASP A 191 -0.67 -6.76 16.79
C ASP A 191 -0.16 -5.89 15.61
N PRO A 192 -0.84 -5.91 14.45
CA PRO A 192 -0.40 -5.14 13.28
C PRO A 192 -0.40 -3.61 13.51
N PHE A 193 -0.98 -3.11 14.60
CA PHE A 193 -1.02 -1.69 14.95
C PHE A 193 -0.04 -1.28 16.06
N VAL A 194 0.72 -2.22 16.64
CA VAL A 194 1.77 -1.91 17.63
C VAL A 194 3.14 -1.82 16.93
N PRO A 195 3.74 -0.62 16.80
CA PRO A 195 5.00 -0.47 16.06
C PRO A 195 6.17 -1.25 16.64
N GLY A 196 6.17 -1.50 17.97
CA GLY A 196 7.19 -2.31 18.64
C GLY A 196 7.32 -3.73 18.07
N GLY A 197 6.25 -4.28 17.49
CA GLY A 197 6.26 -5.54 16.76
C GLY A 197 7.13 -5.52 15.51
N ILE A 198 7.28 -4.37 14.85
CA ILE A 198 8.13 -4.21 13.65
C ILE A 198 9.60 -4.38 14.04
N ALA A 199 10.04 -3.73 15.12
CA ALA A 199 11.42 -3.83 15.59
C ALA A 199 11.76 -5.26 16.03
N SER A 200 10.91 -5.88 16.86
CA SER A 200 11.13 -7.26 17.33
C SER A 200 11.08 -8.27 16.19
N HIS A 201 10.18 -8.10 15.21
CA HIS A 201 10.14 -8.90 13.99
C HIS A 201 11.48 -8.88 13.25
N HIS A 202 12.02 -7.70 12.93
CA HIS A 202 13.27 -7.59 12.17
C HIS A 202 14.47 -8.15 12.94
N ILE A 203 14.53 -7.91 14.25
CA ILE A 203 15.61 -8.46 15.10
C ILE A 203 15.53 -10.00 15.11
N ALA A 204 14.36 -10.57 15.44
CA ALA A 204 14.20 -12.01 15.55
C ALA A 204 14.35 -12.74 14.20
N ALA A 205 13.70 -12.24 13.15
CA ALA A 205 13.79 -12.81 11.80
C ALA A 205 15.21 -12.67 11.24
N GLY A 206 15.88 -11.54 11.50
CA GLY A 206 17.28 -11.33 11.13
C GLY A 206 18.21 -12.33 11.81
N THR A 207 18.10 -12.52 13.12
CA THR A 207 18.87 -13.54 13.86
C THR A 207 18.61 -14.95 13.31
N LEU A 208 17.34 -15.31 13.07
CA LEU A 208 17.01 -16.62 12.50
C LEU A 208 17.56 -16.77 11.07
N GLY A 209 17.51 -15.72 10.25
CA GLY A 209 18.07 -15.71 8.89
C GLY A 209 19.59 -15.92 8.88
N ILE A 210 20.31 -15.34 9.84
CA ILE A 210 21.75 -15.59 10.02
C ILE A 210 22.01 -17.06 10.33
N LEU A 211 21.30 -17.62 11.32
CA LEU A 211 21.47 -19.03 11.73
C LEU A 211 21.10 -20.00 10.61
N ALA A 212 19.98 -19.74 9.92
CA ALA A 212 19.54 -20.54 8.78
C ALA A 212 20.50 -20.42 7.59
N GLY A 213 21.03 -19.23 7.31
CA GLY A 213 22.07 -19.01 6.30
C GLY A 213 23.32 -19.84 6.58
N LEU A 214 23.81 -19.82 7.83
CA LEU A 214 24.94 -20.65 8.28
C LEU A 214 24.64 -22.15 8.15
N PHE A 215 23.42 -22.59 8.49
CA PHE A 215 23.00 -23.96 8.28
C PHE A 215 23.07 -24.36 6.80
N HIS A 216 22.53 -23.52 5.90
CA HIS A 216 22.54 -23.77 4.45
C HIS A 216 23.95 -23.71 3.82
N LEU A 217 24.89 -22.99 4.45
CA LEU A 217 26.30 -23.04 4.09
C LEU A 217 27.00 -24.32 4.57
N SER A 218 26.59 -24.83 5.73
CA SER A 218 27.23 -25.96 6.41
C SER A 218 26.71 -27.32 5.94
N VAL A 219 25.47 -27.40 5.47
CA VAL A 219 24.76 -28.66 5.20
C VAL A 219 24.37 -28.78 3.73
N ARG A 220 24.74 -29.89 3.09
CA ARG A 220 24.30 -30.21 1.72
C ARG A 220 22.85 -30.71 1.71
N PRO A 221 22.07 -30.41 0.66
CA PRO A 221 20.71 -30.93 0.55
C PRO A 221 20.67 -32.46 0.56
N PRO A 222 19.70 -33.08 1.25
CA PRO A 222 19.43 -34.50 1.13
C PRO A 222 19.19 -34.89 -0.34
N GLN A 223 19.76 -36.02 -0.78
CA GLN A 223 19.65 -36.49 -2.16
C GLN A 223 18.19 -36.57 -2.65
N ARG A 224 17.28 -37.03 -1.78
CA ARG A 224 15.84 -37.11 -2.09
C ARG A 224 15.24 -35.75 -2.43
N LEU A 225 15.59 -34.70 -1.68
CA LEU A 225 15.11 -33.34 -1.94
C LEU A 225 15.79 -32.74 -3.16
N TYR A 226 17.10 -32.95 -3.32
CA TYR A 226 17.84 -32.47 -4.48
C TYR A 226 17.22 -32.99 -5.79
N LYS A 227 16.90 -34.29 -5.85
CA LYS A 227 16.23 -34.91 -6.99
C LYS A 227 14.77 -34.47 -7.11
N GLY A 228 14.02 -34.52 -6.01
CA GLY A 228 12.59 -34.21 -6.00
C GLY A 228 12.26 -32.78 -6.45
N LEU A 229 13.07 -31.81 -6.03
CA LEU A 229 12.90 -30.40 -6.37
C LEU A 229 13.76 -29.94 -7.56
N ARG A 230 14.49 -30.86 -8.20
CA ARG A 230 15.38 -30.57 -9.34
C ARG A 230 16.35 -29.42 -9.04
N MET A 231 17.03 -29.46 -7.89
CA MET A 231 17.89 -28.37 -7.38
C MET A 231 19.11 -28.02 -8.26
N GLY A 232 19.41 -28.82 -9.28
CA GLY A 232 20.40 -28.49 -10.32
C GLY A 232 19.86 -27.61 -11.45
N ASN A 233 18.56 -27.30 -11.46
CA ASN A 233 17.92 -26.44 -12.45
C ASN A 233 17.57 -25.08 -11.82
N ILE A 234 18.14 -23.98 -12.31
CA ILE A 234 17.87 -22.63 -11.80
C ILE A 234 16.41 -22.22 -11.89
N GLU A 235 15.65 -22.80 -12.82
CA GLU A 235 14.22 -22.52 -12.97
C GLU A 235 13.38 -22.99 -11.76
N THR A 236 13.88 -23.95 -10.96
CA THR A 236 13.25 -24.33 -9.68
C THR A 236 13.29 -23.17 -8.69
N VAL A 237 14.42 -22.45 -8.65
CA VAL A 237 14.59 -21.27 -7.80
C VAL A 237 13.67 -20.17 -8.28
N LEU A 238 13.62 -19.89 -9.60
CA LEU A 238 12.69 -18.93 -10.19
C LEU A 238 11.23 -19.21 -9.78
N SER A 239 10.77 -20.46 -9.93
CA SER A 239 9.42 -20.88 -9.52
C SER A 239 9.16 -20.61 -8.03
N SER A 240 10.04 -21.07 -7.14
CA SER A 240 9.86 -20.88 -5.70
C SER A 240 9.99 -19.43 -5.24
N SER A 241 10.85 -18.64 -5.89
CA SER A 241 11.02 -17.22 -5.60
C SER A 241 9.79 -16.43 -6.04
N ILE A 242 9.20 -16.73 -7.20
CA ILE A 242 7.93 -16.12 -7.62
C ILE A 242 6.83 -16.45 -6.59
N ALA A 243 6.83 -17.66 -6.03
CA ALA A 243 5.89 -18.03 -4.97
C ALA A 243 6.00 -17.15 -3.72
N ALA A 244 7.23 -16.95 -3.25
CA ALA A 244 7.50 -16.06 -2.11
C ALA A 244 7.13 -14.60 -2.42
N VAL A 245 7.39 -14.12 -3.65
CA VAL A 245 7.08 -12.76 -4.08
C VAL A 245 5.57 -12.51 -4.13
N PHE A 246 4.77 -13.41 -4.73
CA PHE A 246 3.32 -13.18 -4.76
C PHE A 246 2.70 -13.28 -3.37
N PHE A 247 3.23 -14.14 -2.50
CA PHE A 247 2.81 -14.19 -1.09
C PHE A 247 3.04 -12.83 -0.41
N ALA A 248 4.25 -12.28 -0.51
CA ALA A 248 4.56 -10.96 0.03
C ALA A 248 3.68 -9.86 -0.57
N ALA A 249 3.42 -9.91 -1.88
CA ALA A 249 2.56 -8.95 -2.58
C ALA A 249 1.11 -8.97 -2.06
N PHE A 250 0.53 -10.15 -1.77
CA PHE A 250 -0.78 -10.25 -1.14
C PHE A 250 -0.78 -9.70 0.29
N VAL A 251 0.27 -9.99 1.08
CA VAL A 251 0.39 -9.48 2.45
C VAL A 251 0.41 -7.95 2.45
N VAL A 252 1.23 -7.31 1.62
CA VAL A 252 1.31 -5.83 1.58
C VAL A 252 0.07 -5.19 0.98
N ALA A 253 -0.62 -5.84 0.04
CA ALA A 253 -1.92 -5.37 -0.43
C ALA A 253 -2.96 -5.40 0.70
N GLY A 254 -2.97 -6.47 1.50
CA GLY A 254 -3.84 -6.59 2.68
C GLY A 254 -3.55 -5.52 3.74
N THR A 255 -2.30 -5.39 4.20
CA THR A 255 -1.95 -4.41 5.24
C THR A 255 -2.15 -2.97 4.78
N MET A 256 -1.95 -2.67 3.48
CA MET A 256 -2.30 -1.38 2.91
C MET A 256 -3.81 -1.14 2.92
N TRP A 257 -4.64 -2.12 2.59
CA TRP A 257 -6.09 -1.93 2.55
C TRP A 257 -6.72 -1.80 3.94
N TYR A 258 -6.35 -2.70 4.86
CA TYR A 258 -6.91 -2.73 6.22
C TYR A 258 -6.26 -1.71 7.17
N GLY A 259 -5.04 -1.28 6.87
CA GLY A 259 -4.23 -0.48 7.79
C GLY A 259 -3.35 -1.34 8.70
N SER A 260 -2.23 -0.76 9.09
CA SER A 260 -1.24 -1.30 10.04
C SER A 260 -0.33 -0.16 10.49
N ALA A 261 0.53 -0.41 11.47
CA ALA A 261 1.59 0.51 11.89
C ALA A 261 2.54 0.90 10.75
N THR A 262 2.64 0.10 9.67
CA THR A 262 3.50 0.38 8.50
C THR A 262 2.80 1.16 7.39
N THR A 263 1.49 1.39 7.50
CA THR A 263 0.67 2.09 6.50
C THR A 263 -0.19 3.17 7.16
N PRO A 264 0.45 4.14 7.87
CA PRO A 264 -0.23 5.18 8.63
C PRO A 264 -1.10 6.08 7.74
N ILE A 265 -2.21 6.57 8.29
CA ILE A 265 -3.20 7.33 7.51
C ILE A 265 -2.69 8.71 7.06
N GLU A 266 -1.74 9.30 7.78
CA GLU A 266 -1.14 10.59 7.41
C GLU A 266 -0.25 10.50 6.17
N LEU A 267 0.23 9.30 5.82
CA LEU A 267 1.07 9.09 4.65
C LEU A 267 0.27 8.53 3.46
N PHE A 268 -0.75 7.71 3.71
CA PHE A 268 -1.47 6.98 2.65
C PHE A 268 -2.98 7.35 2.54
N GLY A 269 -3.49 8.20 3.43
CA GLY A 269 -4.92 8.49 3.59
C GLY A 269 -5.63 7.48 4.50
N PRO A 270 -6.87 7.77 4.93
CA PRO A 270 -7.66 6.88 5.79
C PRO A 270 -8.05 5.59 5.06
N THR A 271 -8.61 4.64 5.80
CA THR A 271 -9.15 3.38 5.25
C THR A 271 -10.66 3.49 5.05
N ARG A 272 -11.22 2.67 4.16
CA ARG A 272 -12.69 2.60 4.00
C ARG A 272 -13.42 2.17 5.27
N TYR A 273 -12.77 1.35 6.11
CA TYR A 273 -13.36 0.78 7.31
C TYR A 273 -13.62 1.85 8.36
N GLN A 274 -12.77 2.89 8.40
CA GLN A 274 -12.97 4.05 9.27
C GLN A 274 -14.24 4.83 8.90
N TRP A 275 -14.56 4.95 7.61
CA TRP A 275 -15.85 5.51 7.16
C TRP A 275 -17.02 4.59 7.48
N ASP A 276 -16.90 3.30 7.11
CA ASP A 276 -17.99 2.33 7.26
C ASP A 276 -18.46 2.15 8.71
N GLN A 277 -17.56 2.37 9.68
CA GLN A 277 -17.83 2.24 11.11
C GLN A 277 -18.04 3.59 11.82
N GLY A 278 -17.94 4.72 11.11
CA GLY A 278 -18.03 6.05 11.72
C GLY A 278 -16.92 6.32 12.74
N TYR A 279 -15.70 5.83 12.49
CA TYR A 279 -14.57 5.88 13.42
C TYR A 279 -14.22 7.31 13.86
N PHE A 280 -14.01 8.21 12.90
CA PHE A 280 -13.70 9.61 13.18
C PHE A 280 -14.91 10.36 13.73
N GLN A 281 -16.09 10.12 13.16
CA GLN A 281 -17.35 10.64 13.66
C GLN A 281 -17.51 10.38 15.17
N GLN A 282 -17.34 9.13 15.62
CA GLN A 282 -17.47 8.77 17.03
C GLN A 282 -16.48 9.53 17.93
N GLU A 283 -15.23 9.68 17.50
CA GLU A 283 -14.24 10.46 18.25
C GLU A 283 -14.58 11.94 18.33
N ILE A 284 -15.08 12.52 17.23
CA ILE A 284 -15.55 13.91 17.19
C ILE A 284 -16.69 14.09 18.20
N TYR A 285 -17.74 13.25 18.13
CA TYR A 285 -18.86 13.32 19.08
C TYR A 285 -18.41 13.12 20.53
N ARG A 286 -17.45 12.23 20.78
CA ARG A 286 -16.87 12.04 22.13
C ARG A 286 -16.19 13.32 22.63
N ARG A 287 -15.37 13.98 21.80
CA ARG A 287 -14.69 15.24 22.17
C ARG A 287 -15.68 16.38 22.40
N VAL A 288 -16.67 16.53 21.53
CA VAL A 288 -17.74 17.54 21.68
C VAL A 288 -18.53 17.30 22.97
N SER A 289 -18.96 16.05 23.21
CA SER A 289 -19.73 15.68 24.41
C SER A 289 -18.95 15.97 25.70
N ASN A 290 -17.65 15.69 25.72
CA ASN A 290 -16.79 16.03 26.85
C ASN A 290 -16.69 17.55 27.05
N GLY A 291 -16.55 18.32 25.97
CA GLY A 291 -16.55 19.79 26.04
C GLY A 291 -17.86 20.35 26.61
N LEU A 292 -19.00 19.80 26.18
CA LEU A 292 -20.32 20.18 26.72
C LEU A 292 -20.44 19.81 28.21
N ALA A 293 -19.93 18.65 28.63
CA ALA A 293 -19.90 18.25 30.04
C ALA A 293 -19.01 19.17 30.91
N GLU A 294 -18.02 19.83 30.30
CA GLU A 294 -17.20 20.87 30.91
C GLU A 294 -17.87 22.27 30.88
N ASN A 295 -19.15 22.35 30.54
CA ASN A 295 -19.95 23.57 30.41
C ASN A 295 -19.52 24.52 29.29
N LEU A 296 -18.85 24.01 28.25
CA LEU A 296 -18.67 24.78 27.02
C LEU A 296 -20.00 24.91 26.28
N SER A 297 -20.21 26.03 25.59
CA SER A 297 -21.29 26.14 24.61
C SER A 297 -21.06 25.20 23.42
N LEU A 298 -22.11 24.91 22.63
CA LEU A 298 -21.99 24.12 21.40
C LEU A 298 -20.95 24.72 20.45
N SER A 299 -20.98 26.04 20.26
CA SER A 299 -20.02 26.76 19.42
C SER A 299 -18.58 26.55 19.89
N GLU A 300 -18.32 26.70 21.19
CA GLU A 300 -16.98 26.49 21.77
C GLU A 300 -16.53 25.03 21.67
N ALA A 301 -17.42 24.07 21.94
CA ALA A 301 -17.11 22.65 21.89
C ALA A 301 -16.74 22.20 20.46
N TRP A 302 -17.51 22.61 19.45
CA TRP A 302 -17.21 22.33 18.05
C TRP A 302 -15.99 23.10 17.53
N SER A 303 -15.74 24.32 18.01
CA SER A 303 -14.55 25.09 17.65
C SER A 303 -13.24 24.48 18.18
N LYS A 304 -13.31 23.57 19.17
CA LYS A 304 -12.15 22.81 19.66
C LYS A 304 -11.83 21.55 18.83
N ILE A 305 -12.65 21.20 17.85
CA ILE A 305 -12.38 20.05 16.97
C ILE A 305 -11.30 20.43 15.96
N PRO A 306 -10.19 19.67 15.86
CA PRO A 306 -9.17 19.94 14.85
C PRO A 306 -9.71 19.72 13.44
N GLU A 307 -9.41 20.63 12.51
CA GLU A 307 -9.83 20.49 11.11
C GLU A 307 -9.32 19.19 10.48
N LYS A 308 -8.09 18.77 10.82
CA LYS A 308 -7.52 17.47 10.38
C LYS A 308 -8.43 16.29 10.74
N LEU A 309 -9.00 16.31 11.95
CA LEU A 309 -9.89 15.24 12.43
C LEU A 309 -11.23 15.28 11.68
N ALA A 310 -11.81 16.47 11.50
CA ALA A 310 -13.02 16.65 10.71
C ALA A 310 -12.81 16.22 9.25
N PHE A 311 -11.64 16.48 8.68
CA PHE A 311 -11.34 16.16 7.28
C PHE A 311 -11.22 14.65 7.05
N TYR A 312 -10.77 13.89 8.04
CA TYR A 312 -10.85 12.43 7.95
C TYR A 312 -12.30 11.91 7.98
N ASP A 313 -13.24 12.66 8.57
CA ASP A 313 -14.67 12.32 8.62
C ASP A 313 -15.47 12.81 7.39
N TYR A 314 -14.82 12.81 6.23
CA TYR A 314 -15.38 13.18 4.93
C TYR A 314 -15.15 12.07 3.91
N ILE A 315 -16.23 11.63 3.24
CA ILE A 315 -16.20 10.46 2.33
C ILE A 315 -15.32 10.67 1.10
N GLY A 316 -15.03 11.92 0.71
CA GLY A 316 -14.11 12.18 -0.40
C GLY A 316 -12.69 11.68 -0.11
N ASN A 317 -12.35 11.47 1.17
CA ASN A 317 -11.08 10.89 1.60
C ASN A 317 -11.11 9.36 1.71
N ASN A 318 -12.26 8.71 1.52
CA ASN A 318 -12.39 7.26 1.53
C ASN A 318 -11.80 6.66 0.23
N PRO A 319 -10.79 5.76 0.32
CA PRO A 319 -10.13 5.19 -0.86
C PRO A 319 -11.05 4.31 -1.72
N ALA A 320 -12.23 3.93 -1.21
CA ALA A 320 -13.22 3.12 -1.93
C ALA A 320 -14.25 3.95 -2.74
N LYS A 321 -13.98 5.25 -3.00
CA LYS A 321 -14.84 6.13 -3.83
C LYS A 321 -14.27 6.47 -5.22
N GLY A 322 -13.07 5.99 -5.53
CA GLY A 322 -12.43 6.22 -6.83
C GLY A 322 -13.04 5.42 -7.99
N GLY A 323 -12.40 5.49 -9.15
CA GLY A 323 -12.72 4.68 -10.32
C GLY A 323 -11.48 4.38 -11.16
N LEU A 324 -11.44 3.24 -11.83
CA LEU A 324 -10.23 2.72 -12.50
C LEU A 324 -9.62 3.70 -13.51
N PHE A 325 -10.46 4.40 -14.28
CA PHE A 325 -10.01 5.37 -15.29
C PHE A 325 -10.06 6.82 -14.82
N ARG A 326 -10.41 7.03 -13.55
CA ARG A 326 -10.39 8.35 -12.93
C ARG A 326 -8.97 8.60 -12.44
N ALA A 327 -8.10 9.05 -13.35
CA ALA A 327 -6.68 9.28 -13.08
C ALA A 327 -6.46 10.58 -12.25
N GLY A 328 -5.22 10.73 -11.78
CA GLY A 328 -4.74 11.91 -11.05
C GLY A 328 -4.93 11.86 -9.54
N SER A 329 -4.54 12.95 -8.89
CA SER A 329 -4.73 13.21 -7.45
C SER A 329 -6.21 13.26 -7.05
N MET A 330 -6.46 13.19 -5.73
CA MET A 330 -7.79 13.39 -5.17
C MET A 330 -8.31 14.81 -5.42
N ASP A 331 -7.40 15.79 -5.43
CA ASP A 331 -7.72 17.21 -5.66
C ASP A 331 -8.23 17.48 -7.08
N ASN A 332 -7.81 16.70 -8.07
CA ASN A 332 -8.39 16.75 -9.42
C ASN A 332 -9.88 16.34 -9.45
N GLY A 333 -10.32 15.59 -8.43
CA GLY A 333 -11.70 15.17 -8.26
C GLY A 333 -12.54 16.26 -7.64
N ASP A 334 -12.55 16.34 -6.31
CA ASP A 334 -13.44 17.24 -5.56
C ASP A 334 -12.90 18.66 -5.38
N GLY A 335 -11.58 18.86 -5.47
CA GLY A 335 -10.91 20.15 -5.32
C GLY A 335 -9.87 20.14 -4.20
N ILE A 336 -9.05 21.18 -4.12
CA ILE A 336 -8.13 21.41 -3.01
C ILE A 336 -8.95 21.91 -1.81
N ALA A 337 -8.82 21.29 -0.65
CA ALA A 337 -9.57 21.69 0.54
C ALA A 337 -8.97 22.99 1.14
N VAL A 338 -9.84 23.96 1.44
CA VAL A 338 -9.43 25.31 1.88
C VAL A 338 -9.70 25.53 3.37
N GLY A 339 -10.85 25.10 3.86
CA GLY A 339 -11.25 25.30 5.25
C GLY A 339 -12.48 24.49 5.63
N TRP A 340 -12.62 24.19 6.92
CA TRP A 340 -13.81 23.52 7.43
C TRP A 340 -14.96 24.52 7.62
N LEU A 341 -16.14 24.23 7.06
CA LEU A 341 -17.30 25.14 7.17
C LEU A 341 -17.97 25.07 8.54
N GLY A 342 -17.58 24.14 9.40
CA GLY A 342 -18.23 23.86 10.67
C GLY A 342 -19.22 22.72 10.60
N HIS A 343 -19.66 22.25 11.76
CA HIS A 343 -20.61 21.15 11.88
C HIS A 343 -22.04 21.66 11.69
N PRO A 344 -22.81 21.14 10.71
CA PRO A 344 -24.20 21.51 10.48
C PRO A 344 -25.14 20.74 11.41
N VAL A 345 -25.94 21.46 12.18
CA VAL A 345 -27.04 20.90 12.98
C VAL A 345 -28.36 21.27 12.32
N PHE A 346 -29.12 20.26 11.90
CA PHE A 346 -30.44 20.46 11.29
C PHE A 346 -31.53 20.39 12.35
N ARG A 347 -32.52 21.28 12.28
CA ARG A 347 -33.68 21.26 13.18
C ARG A 347 -34.97 21.38 12.38
N ASP A 348 -36.03 20.72 12.82
CA ASP A 348 -37.36 20.97 12.28
C ASP A 348 -38.02 22.21 12.93
N LYS A 349 -39.23 22.55 12.50
CA LYS A 349 -40.02 23.65 13.08
C LYS A 349 -40.37 23.48 14.56
N GLU A 350 -40.26 22.26 15.10
CA GLU A 350 -40.49 21.94 16.52
C GLU A 350 -39.19 22.05 17.33
N GLY A 351 -38.06 22.34 16.68
CA GLY A 351 -36.73 22.45 17.29
C GLY A 351 -36.01 21.11 17.47
N ARG A 352 -36.59 20.01 17.01
CA ARG A 352 -36.01 18.66 17.14
C ARG A 352 -34.81 18.53 16.22
N GLU A 353 -33.72 18.00 16.74
CA GLU A 353 -32.49 17.79 15.97
C GLU A 353 -32.68 16.65 14.96
N LEU A 354 -32.16 16.86 13.76
CA LEU A 354 -32.26 15.92 12.65
C LEU A 354 -30.87 15.56 12.13
N PHE A 355 -30.69 14.29 11.76
CA PHE A 355 -29.44 13.73 11.27
C PHE A 355 -29.59 13.32 9.80
N VAL A 356 -28.67 13.79 8.96
CA VAL A 356 -28.62 13.37 7.56
C VAL A 356 -28.05 11.96 7.48
N ARG A 357 -28.77 11.04 6.81
CA ARG A 357 -28.24 9.69 6.55
C ARG A 357 -27.03 9.75 5.63
N ARG A 358 -25.85 9.37 6.13
CA ARG A 358 -24.61 9.35 5.35
C ARG A 358 -24.63 8.35 4.20
N MET A 359 -23.93 8.68 3.11
CA MET A 359 -23.73 7.84 1.93
C MET A 359 -22.89 6.60 2.27
N PRO A 360 -23.40 5.37 2.09
CA PRO A 360 -22.58 4.18 2.23
C PRO A 360 -21.57 4.05 1.08
N THR A 361 -20.45 3.36 1.32
CA THR A 361 -19.34 3.22 0.36
C THR A 361 -19.78 2.76 -1.04
N PHE A 362 -20.73 1.82 -1.14
CA PHE A 362 -21.18 1.23 -2.41
C PHE A 362 -21.90 2.19 -3.36
N PHE A 363 -22.48 3.28 -2.87
CA PHE A 363 -23.38 4.11 -3.66
C PHE A 363 -22.63 5.24 -4.37
N GLU A 364 -22.78 5.36 -5.69
CA GLU A 364 -22.32 6.54 -6.44
C GLU A 364 -23.24 7.75 -6.20
N THR A 365 -24.55 7.51 -6.15
CA THR A 365 -25.57 8.49 -5.78
C THR A 365 -26.42 7.95 -4.64
N PHE A 366 -26.86 8.81 -3.74
CA PHE A 366 -27.64 8.40 -2.58
C PHE A 366 -28.63 9.52 -2.21
N PRO A 367 -29.87 9.20 -1.76
CA PRO A 367 -30.88 10.21 -1.48
C PRO A 367 -30.57 11.01 -0.21
N VAL A 368 -31.17 12.19 -0.10
CA VAL A 368 -31.12 13.00 1.13
C VAL A 368 -32.32 12.64 1.98
N VAL A 369 -32.06 12.01 3.12
CA VAL A 369 -33.05 11.64 4.13
C VAL A 369 -32.54 12.11 5.49
N LEU A 370 -33.40 12.79 6.24
CA LEU A 370 -33.14 13.27 7.59
C LEU A 370 -34.00 12.48 8.58
N VAL A 371 -33.35 11.97 9.61
CA VAL A 371 -33.98 11.18 10.68
C VAL A 371 -33.81 11.89 12.03
N ASP A 372 -34.67 11.62 13.00
CA ASP A 372 -34.43 12.01 14.40
C ASP A 372 -33.48 11.02 15.10
N GLU A 373 -33.28 11.21 16.40
CA GLU A 373 -32.41 10.37 17.23
C GLU A 373 -32.89 8.91 17.32
N GLU A 374 -34.19 8.64 17.15
CA GLU A 374 -34.75 7.30 17.09
C GLU A 374 -34.69 6.66 15.68
N GLY A 375 -34.17 7.38 14.68
CA GLY A 375 -34.07 6.91 13.30
C GLY A 375 -35.37 7.01 12.51
N ILE A 376 -36.38 7.73 13.00
CA ILE A 376 -37.64 7.97 12.31
C ILE A 376 -37.44 9.06 11.26
N VAL A 377 -37.89 8.83 10.03
CA VAL A 377 -37.80 9.80 8.94
C VAL A 377 -38.64 11.04 9.26
N ARG A 378 -37.99 12.21 9.26
CA ARG A 378 -38.63 13.51 9.54
C ARG A 378 -38.59 14.48 8.37
N ALA A 379 -37.57 14.42 7.52
CA ALA A 379 -37.51 15.23 6.31
C ALA A 379 -36.76 14.52 5.17
N ASP A 380 -37.05 14.89 3.93
CA ASP A 380 -36.36 14.40 2.73
C ASP A 380 -36.30 15.46 1.61
N VAL A 381 -35.54 15.12 0.56
CA VAL A 381 -35.62 15.82 -0.73
C VAL A 381 -36.37 14.91 -1.71
N PRO A 382 -37.69 15.12 -1.89
CA PRO A 382 -38.53 14.17 -2.62
C PRO A 382 -38.23 14.19 -4.11
N PHE A 383 -38.16 13.00 -4.72
CA PHE A 383 -38.02 12.87 -6.17
C PHE A 383 -39.29 13.33 -6.91
N ARG A 384 -40.46 12.78 -6.53
CA ARG A 384 -41.78 13.24 -7.00
C ARG A 384 -42.41 14.15 -5.95
N ARG A 385 -42.85 15.33 -6.37
CA ARG A 385 -43.39 16.35 -5.45
C ARG A 385 -44.91 16.25 -5.20
N ALA A 386 -45.64 15.50 -6.03
CA ALA A 386 -47.11 15.49 -6.04
C ALA A 386 -47.74 15.04 -4.70
N GLU A 387 -47.10 14.11 -4.00
CA GLU A 387 -47.56 13.56 -2.72
C GLU A 387 -46.48 13.71 -1.63
N SER A 388 -45.62 14.72 -1.76
CA SER A 388 -44.59 15.00 -0.76
C SER A 388 -45.23 15.29 0.59
N LYS A 389 -44.72 14.66 1.64
CA LYS A 389 -45.13 14.87 3.04
C LYS A 389 -43.98 15.32 3.94
N TYR A 390 -42.74 15.14 3.49
CA TYR A 390 -41.52 15.31 4.28
C TYR A 390 -40.58 16.34 3.67
N SER A 391 -41.04 17.18 2.72
CA SER A 391 -40.12 18.14 2.12
C SER A 391 -39.61 19.15 3.14
N VAL A 392 -38.39 19.63 2.91
CA VAL A 392 -37.76 20.71 3.70
C VAL A 392 -38.70 21.90 3.90
N GLU A 393 -39.47 22.27 2.87
CA GLU A 393 -40.45 23.37 2.93
C GLU A 393 -41.64 23.06 3.85
N GLN A 394 -42.17 21.83 3.81
CA GLN A 394 -43.36 21.43 4.59
C GLN A 394 -43.02 21.23 6.07
N VAL A 395 -41.84 20.66 6.34
CA VAL A 395 -41.36 20.36 7.69
C VAL A 395 -40.77 21.62 8.35
N GLY A 396 -40.32 22.59 7.55
CA GLY A 396 -39.71 23.82 8.04
C GLY A 396 -38.31 23.58 8.61
N VAL A 397 -37.49 22.81 7.90
CA VAL A 397 -36.14 22.46 8.36
C VAL A 397 -35.20 23.66 8.24
N THR A 398 -34.45 23.94 9.29
CA THR A 398 -33.35 24.92 9.33
C THR A 398 -32.01 24.20 9.52
N VAL A 399 -30.92 24.90 9.25
CA VAL A 399 -29.56 24.44 9.57
C VAL A 399 -28.80 25.55 10.29
N GLU A 400 -28.08 25.20 11.35
CA GLU A 400 -27.19 26.09 12.10
C GLU A 400 -25.80 25.45 12.17
N PHE A 401 -24.76 26.25 12.01
CA PHE A 401 -23.37 25.78 12.00
C PHE A 401 -22.66 26.09 13.31
N TYR A 402 -21.85 25.15 13.78
CA TYR A 402 -20.98 25.31 14.96
C TYR A 402 -19.53 24.96 14.62
N GLY A 403 -18.60 25.81 15.05
CA GLY A 403 -17.19 25.73 14.64
C GLY A 403 -16.98 26.11 13.17
N GLY A 404 -15.73 26.07 12.72
CA GLY A 404 -15.34 26.40 11.34
C GLY A 404 -15.73 27.81 10.89
N GLU A 405 -15.74 28.00 9.57
CA GLU A 405 -15.98 29.31 8.94
C GLU A 405 -17.40 29.86 9.16
N LEU A 406 -18.41 28.99 9.17
CA LEU A 406 -19.82 29.38 9.31
C LEU A 406 -20.32 29.36 10.76
N ASN A 407 -19.43 29.38 11.74
CA ASN A 407 -19.80 29.30 13.15
C ASN A 407 -20.86 30.35 13.54
N GLY A 408 -21.97 29.89 14.12
CA GLY A 408 -23.10 30.74 14.56
C GLY A 408 -23.99 31.24 13.43
N VAL A 409 -23.79 30.79 12.19
CA VAL A 409 -24.64 31.14 11.04
C VAL A 409 -25.80 30.15 10.93
N SER A 410 -27.00 30.67 10.77
CA SER A 410 -28.23 29.88 10.55
C SER A 410 -28.88 30.20 9.21
N TYR A 411 -29.39 29.17 8.54
CA TYR A 411 -30.13 29.28 7.29
C TYR A 411 -31.50 28.62 7.42
N SER A 412 -32.52 29.31 6.90
CA SER A 412 -33.90 28.82 6.84
C SER A 412 -34.45 28.77 5.42
N ASP A 413 -33.75 29.33 4.43
CA ASP A 413 -34.18 29.25 3.05
C ASP A 413 -34.05 27.80 2.55
N PRO A 414 -35.14 27.17 2.04
CA PRO A 414 -35.13 25.75 1.71
C PRO A 414 -34.06 25.38 0.67
N ALA A 415 -33.69 26.29 -0.22
CA ALA A 415 -32.67 26.04 -1.24
C ALA A 415 -31.29 25.79 -0.62
N THR A 416 -30.86 26.64 0.31
CA THR A 416 -29.59 26.53 1.02
C THR A 416 -29.60 25.39 2.03
N VAL A 417 -30.69 25.19 2.78
CA VAL A 417 -30.83 24.04 3.68
C VAL A 417 -30.67 22.72 2.91
N LYS A 418 -31.34 22.57 1.76
CA LYS A 418 -31.16 21.40 0.89
C LYS A 418 -29.74 21.28 0.33
N LYS A 419 -29.06 22.40 0.05
CA LYS A 419 -27.65 22.40 -0.40
C LYS A 419 -26.76 21.79 0.67
N TYR A 420 -26.84 22.25 1.91
CA TYR A 420 -26.02 21.72 3.00
C TYR A 420 -26.42 20.30 3.37
N ALA A 421 -27.71 19.94 3.37
CA ALA A 421 -28.13 18.56 3.60
C ALA A 421 -27.53 17.57 2.57
N ARG A 422 -27.44 17.94 1.29
CA ARG A 422 -26.72 17.14 0.27
C ARG A 422 -25.24 16.99 0.57
N ARG A 423 -24.59 18.01 1.15
CA ARG A 423 -23.17 17.96 1.51
C ARG A 423 -22.93 17.14 2.77
N SER A 424 -23.78 17.28 3.80
CA SER A 424 -23.71 16.49 5.05
C SER A 424 -23.88 14.99 4.83
N GLN A 425 -24.52 14.59 3.74
CA GLN A 425 -24.59 13.20 3.31
C GLN A 425 -23.20 12.59 3.07
N LEU A 426 -22.21 13.43 2.77
CA LEU A 426 -20.82 13.06 2.52
C LEU A 426 -19.95 13.12 3.79
N GLY A 427 -20.52 13.46 4.95
CA GLY A 427 -19.77 13.67 6.19
C GLY A 427 -19.62 15.15 6.54
N GLU A 428 -18.48 15.51 7.12
CA GLU A 428 -18.12 16.90 7.42
C GLU A 428 -17.98 17.75 6.13
N ILE A 429 -18.19 19.07 6.25
CA ILE A 429 -18.31 19.97 5.10
C ILE A 429 -17.10 20.90 5.00
N PHE A 430 -16.47 20.94 3.82
CA PHE A 430 -15.29 21.77 3.54
C PHE A 430 -15.53 22.77 2.41
N GLU A 431 -14.84 23.90 2.41
CA GLU A 431 -14.67 24.68 1.19
C GLU A 431 -13.63 24.00 0.29
N LEU A 432 -13.90 23.97 -1.03
CA LEU A 432 -13.03 23.31 -2.02
C LEU A 432 -12.72 24.28 -3.16
N ASP A 433 -11.43 24.56 -3.38
CA ASP A 433 -10.95 25.23 -4.59
C ASP A 433 -10.91 24.22 -5.75
N ARG A 434 -11.81 24.42 -6.70
CA ARG A 434 -11.89 23.63 -7.94
C ARG A 434 -11.30 24.37 -9.15
N ALA A 435 -11.00 25.65 -9.02
CA ALA A 435 -10.55 26.49 -10.13
C ALA A 435 -9.09 26.20 -10.47
N THR A 436 -8.23 26.04 -9.46
CA THR A 436 -6.78 25.82 -9.62
C THR A 436 -6.48 24.61 -10.50
N LEU A 437 -7.10 23.46 -10.22
CA LEU A 437 -6.88 22.22 -10.98
C LEU A 437 -7.97 21.92 -12.03
N LYS A 438 -8.96 22.80 -12.18
CA LYS A 438 -10.18 22.55 -12.98
C LYS A 438 -10.88 21.24 -12.58
N SER A 439 -10.99 21.01 -11.27
CA SER A 439 -11.45 19.76 -10.69
C SER A 439 -12.85 19.39 -11.15
N ASP A 440 -13.05 18.14 -11.57
CA ASP A 440 -14.24 17.71 -12.31
C ASP A 440 -15.48 17.46 -11.43
N GLY A 441 -15.29 17.38 -10.11
CA GLY A 441 -16.33 17.11 -9.12
C GLY A 441 -16.62 15.62 -8.92
N VAL A 442 -15.73 14.73 -9.35
CA VAL A 442 -15.88 13.28 -9.27
C VAL A 442 -14.76 12.66 -8.44
N PHE A 443 -15.11 11.87 -7.43
CA PHE A 443 -14.13 11.27 -6.52
C PHE A 443 -13.08 10.39 -7.21
N ARG A 444 -11.86 10.47 -6.67
CA ARG A 444 -10.69 9.63 -6.99
C ARG A 444 -10.32 8.77 -5.79
N SER A 445 -9.39 7.84 -5.99
CA SER A 445 -8.81 7.05 -4.90
C SER A 445 -7.49 7.68 -4.43
N SER A 446 -7.12 7.40 -3.19
CA SER A 446 -5.81 7.76 -2.63
C SER A 446 -4.70 6.77 -3.06
N PRO A 447 -3.42 7.07 -2.76
CA PRO A 447 -2.31 6.14 -2.92
C PRO A 447 -2.53 4.78 -2.25
N ARG A 448 -3.28 4.72 -1.13
CA ARG A 448 -3.67 3.46 -0.48
C ARG A 448 -4.42 2.53 -1.43
N GLY A 449 -5.40 3.07 -2.16
CA GLY A 449 -6.20 2.28 -3.11
C GLY A 449 -5.41 1.88 -4.34
N TRP A 450 -4.60 2.80 -4.91
CA TRP A 450 -3.74 2.49 -6.06
C TRP A 450 -2.67 1.44 -5.74
N PHE A 451 -2.01 1.56 -4.59
CA PHE A 451 -1.05 0.57 -4.11
C PHE A 451 -1.71 -0.81 -3.96
N THR A 452 -2.86 -0.86 -3.29
CA THR A 452 -3.61 -2.10 -3.05
C THR A 452 -3.97 -2.78 -4.37
N PHE A 453 -4.55 -2.03 -5.32
CA PHE A 453 -4.96 -2.54 -6.62
C PHE A 453 -3.76 -3.09 -7.42
N GLY A 454 -2.68 -2.32 -7.52
CA GLY A 454 -1.48 -2.73 -8.26
C GLY A 454 -0.88 -4.02 -7.69
N HIS A 455 -0.66 -4.08 -6.38
CA HIS A 455 0.00 -5.22 -5.74
C HIS A 455 -0.88 -6.48 -5.74
N ALA A 456 -2.19 -6.35 -5.52
CA ALA A 456 -3.11 -7.48 -5.62
C ALA A 456 -3.16 -8.05 -7.05
N THR A 457 -3.15 -7.17 -8.07
CA THR A 457 -3.13 -7.58 -9.48
C THR A 457 -1.83 -8.28 -9.84
N PHE A 458 -0.68 -7.71 -9.46
CA PHE A 458 0.62 -8.34 -9.72
C PHE A 458 0.79 -9.66 -8.97
N ALA A 459 0.28 -9.78 -7.74
CA ALA A 459 0.30 -11.03 -6.99
C ALA A 459 -0.43 -12.14 -7.76
N LEU A 460 -1.61 -11.83 -8.32
CA LEU A 460 -2.38 -12.80 -9.10
C LEU A 460 -1.67 -13.20 -10.41
N LEU A 461 -1.00 -12.25 -11.09
CA LEU A 461 -0.21 -12.54 -12.29
C LEU A 461 1.03 -13.39 -11.95
N PHE A 462 1.71 -13.09 -10.85
CA PHE A 462 2.85 -13.88 -10.38
C PHE A 462 2.47 -15.28 -9.92
N PHE A 463 1.26 -15.49 -9.39
CA PHE A 463 0.74 -16.83 -9.16
C PHE A 463 0.76 -17.68 -10.46
N PHE A 464 0.30 -17.11 -11.58
CA PHE A 464 0.41 -17.81 -12.87
C PHE A 464 1.86 -18.07 -13.27
N GLY A 465 2.75 -17.10 -13.08
CA GLY A 465 4.19 -17.27 -13.33
C GLY A 465 4.81 -18.41 -12.52
N HIS A 466 4.42 -18.56 -11.26
CA HIS A 466 4.85 -19.66 -10.41
C HIS A 466 4.40 -21.02 -10.97
N ILE A 467 3.10 -21.16 -11.30
CA ILE A 467 2.57 -22.41 -11.86
C ILE A 467 3.27 -22.76 -13.17
N TRP A 468 3.47 -21.77 -14.04
CA TRP A 468 4.17 -21.93 -15.31
C TRP A 468 5.61 -22.44 -15.13
N HIS A 469 6.43 -21.74 -14.34
CA HIS A 469 7.84 -22.11 -14.13
C HIS A 469 8.00 -23.38 -13.28
N GLY A 470 7.07 -23.66 -12.37
CA GLY A 470 7.00 -24.92 -11.63
C GLY A 470 6.76 -26.10 -12.55
N ALA A 471 5.75 -26.01 -13.43
CA ALA A 471 5.48 -27.02 -14.44
C ALA A 471 6.68 -27.20 -15.38
N ARG A 472 7.27 -26.12 -15.88
CA ARG A 472 8.44 -26.18 -16.77
C ARG A 472 9.67 -26.80 -16.09
N THR A 473 9.85 -26.56 -14.79
CA THR A 473 10.91 -27.20 -14.00
C THR A 473 10.68 -28.72 -13.92
N LEU A 474 9.47 -29.14 -13.52
CA LEU A 474 9.13 -30.54 -13.25
C LEU A 474 8.89 -31.38 -14.50
N PHE A 475 8.53 -30.78 -15.63
CA PHE A 475 8.26 -31.46 -16.90
C PHE A 475 9.26 -31.07 -18.00
N ARG A 476 10.47 -30.66 -17.60
CA ARG A 476 11.56 -30.27 -18.53
C ARG A 476 11.86 -31.32 -19.60
N ASP A 477 11.81 -32.58 -19.21
CA ASP A 477 12.08 -33.79 -20.00
C ASP A 477 11.08 -33.98 -21.15
N VAL A 478 9.84 -33.52 -20.99
CA VAL A 478 8.77 -33.63 -22.00
C VAL A 478 8.35 -32.28 -22.58
N PHE A 479 9.12 -31.22 -22.32
CA PHE A 479 8.77 -29.86 -22.75
C PHE A 479 8.68 -29.70 -24.29
N ALA A 480 9.37 -30.58 -25.03
CA ALA A 480 9.37 -30.61 -26.50
C ALA A 480 8.39 -31.63 -27.11
N GLY A 481 7.63 -32.35 -26.27
CA GLY A 481 6.78 -33.47 -26.67
C GLY A 481 7.00 -34.68 -25.75
N ILE A 482 6.04 -35.60 -25.77
CA ILE A 482 6.17 -36.91 -25.11
C ILE A 482 7.08 -37.83 -25.92
N ASP A 483 7.49 -38.94 -25.31
CA ASP A 483 8.19 -40.02 -26.00
C ASP A 483 7.30 -40.55 -27.15
N PRO A 484 7.78 -40.57 -28.41
CA PRO A 484 7.05 -41.14 -29.54
C PRO A 484 6.67 -42.62 -29.35
N ASP A 485 7.39 -43.36 -28.51
CA ASP A 485 7.21 -44.79 -28.28
C ASP A 485 6.42 -45.09 -26.98
N LEU A 486 5.63 -44.13 -26.49
CA LEU A 486 4.88 -44.22 -25.21
C LEU A 486 3.58 -45.02 -25.34
N ASP A 487 3.65 -46.36 -25.42
CA ASP A 487 2.45 -47.18 -25.67
C ASP A 487 1.84 -47.82 -24.40
N ALA A 488 2.43 -48.89 -23.86
CA ALA A 488 1.77 -49.72 -22.85
C ALA A 488 1.53 -49.04 -21.48
N GLN A 489 2.20 -47.92 -21.19
CA GLN A 489 2.18 -47.27 -19.86
C GLN A 489 0.89 -46.47 -19.57
N VAL A 490 0.08 -46.18 -20.58
CA VAL A 490 -1.17 -45.41 -20.45
C VAL A 490 -2.44 -46.28 -20.47
N GLU A 491 -2.29 -47.58 -20.69
CA GLU A 491 -3.40 -48.53 -20.73
C GLU A 491 -3.90 -48.89 -19.31
N PHE A 492 -5.22 -49.01 -19.17
CA PHE A 492 -5.86 -49.36 -17.91
C PHE A 492 -5.45 -50.76 -17.44
N GLY A 493 -4.80 -50.82 -16.28
CA GLY A 493 -4.56 -52.08 -15.59
C GLY A 493 -3.39 -52.91 -16.13
N THR A 494 -2.57 -52.41 -17.06
CA THR A 494 -1.36 -53.07 -17.55
C THR A 494 -0.29 -53.21 -16.46
N PHE A 495 -0.19 -52.21 -15.58
CA PHE A 495 0.73 -52.18 -14.44
C PHE A 495 -0.04 -52.11 -13.11
N GLN A 496 0.55 -52.60 -12.02
CA GLN A 496 0.02 -52.46 -10.66
C GLN A 496 0.19 -51.02 -10.14
N LYS A 497 1.18 -50.30 -10.65
CA LYS A 497 1.45 -48.88 -10.34
C LYS A 497 1.62 -48.09 -11.63
N VAL A 498 0.88 -46.99 -11.76
CA VAL A 498 0.93 -46.10 -12.93
C VAL A 498 2.34 -45.54 -13.13
N GLY A 499 2.84 -45.57 -14.36
CA GLY A 499 4.17 -45.04 -14.73
C GLY A 499 5.37 -45.84 -14.20
N ASP A 500 5.15 -47.08 -13.74
CA ASP A 500 6.21 -47.94 -13.21
C ASP A 500 6.28 -49.29 -13.95
N PRO A 501 7.13 -49.41 -14.99
CA PRO A 501 7.27 -50.63 -15.78
C PRO A 501 7.67 -51.88 -14.97
N THR A 502 8.26 -51.69 -13.78
CA THR A 502 8.70 -52.80 -12.92
C THR A 502 7.53 -53.52 -12.24
N THR A 503 6.31 -52.98 -12.38
CA THR A 503 5.11 -53.47 -11.71
C THR A 503 4.08 -54.08 -12.66
N ARG A 504 4.51 -54.61 -13.81
CA ARG A 504 3.59 -55.19 -14.82
C ARG A 504 2.76 -56.31 -14.19
N LYS A 505 1.44 -56.30 -14.41
CA LYS A 505 0.59 -57.40 -13.94
C LYS A 505 0.97 -58.69 -14.67
N GLN A 506 1.06 -59.79 -13.92
CA GLN A 506 1.15 -61.12 -14.52
C GLN A 506 -0.22 -61.47 -15.11
N ALA A 507 -0.23 -62.08 -16.30
CA ALA A 507 -1.46 -62.62 -16.86
C ALA A 507 -1.97 -63.73 -15.93
N VAL A 508 -3.24 -63.65 -15.53
CA VAL A 508 -3.95 -64.74 -14.84
C VAL A 508 -4.42 -65.75 -15.86
#